data_AF-A0A3M1NVE1-F1
#
_entry.id   AF-A0A3M1NVE1-F1
#
_cell.length_a   1.000
_cell.length_b   1.000
_cell.length_c   1.000
_cell.angle_alpha   90.00
_cell.angle_beta   90.00
_cell.angle_gamma   90.00
#
_symmetry.space_group_name_H-M   'P 1'
#
loop_
_entity.id
_entity.type
_entity.pdbx_description
1 polymer ?
#
loop_
_entity_poly.entity_id
_entity_poly.type
_entity_poly.pdbx_seq_one_letter_code
_entity_poly.pdbx_strand_id
1 'polypeptide(L)' 'NEDLKRFMVKAFNEVWERKQQYDVNMRVAAFILAIERVTKAAELRGLYA' A
#
# COMPACT_ATOMS: atom_id res chain seq x y z
N ASN A 1 3.48 10.50 -19.99
CA ASN A 1 2.13 10.63 -19.39
C ASN A 1 1.48 9.30 -19.04
N GLU A 2 1.58 8.26 -19.87
CA GLU A 2 0.94 6.96 -19.62
C GLU A 2 1.48 6.24 -18.38
N ASP A 3 2.80 6.27 -18.16
CA ASP A 3 3.41 5.66 -16.97
C ASP A 3 2.93 6.30 -15.68
N LEU A 4 2.87 7.63 -15.63
CA LEU A 4 2.36 8.37 -14.48
C LEU A 4 0.92 7.94 -14.17
N LYS A 5 0.05 7.93 -15.19
CA LYS A 5 -1.34 7.49 -15.04
C LYS A 5 -1.42 6.06 -14.50
N ARG A 6 -0.60 5.14 -15.03
CA ARG A 6 -0.54 3.75 -14.56
C ARG A 6 -0.18 3.67 -13.07
N PHE A 7 0.87 4.37 -12.65
CA PHE A 7 1.28 4.37 -11.24
C PHE A 7 0.23 4.99 -10.32
N MET A 8 -0.37 6.13 -10.71
CA MET A 8 -1.38 6.80 -9.89
C MET A 8 -2.66 5.98 -9.74
N VAL A 9 -3.17 5.38 -10.83
CA VAL A 9 -4.36 4.52 -10.79
C VAL A 9 -4.11 3.28 -9.94
N LYS A 10 -2.95 2.64 -10.10
CA LYS A 10 -2.58 1.48 -9.28
C LYS A 10 -2.54 1.86 -7.79
N ALA A 11 -1.87 2.96 -7.44
CA ALA A 11 -1.78 3.40 -6.06
C ALA A 11 -3.14 3.72 -5.45
N PHE A 12 -4.03 4.37 -6.21
CA PHE A 12 -5.40 4.66 -5.75
C PHE A 12 -6.19 3.37 -5.47
N ASN A 13 -6.13 2.40 -6.38
CA ASN A 13 -6.85 1.14 -6.23
C ASN A 13 -6.36 0.35 -5.01
N GLU A 14 -5.05 0.29 -4.77
CA GLU A 14 -4.47 -0.41 -3.61
C GLU A 14 -4.88 0.23 -2.27
N VAL A 15 -5.06 1.56 -2.24
CA VAL A 15 -5.59 2.29 -1.07
C VAL A 15 -7.09 2.02 -0.92
N TRP A 16 -7.85 2.03 -2.02
CA TRP A 16 -9.29 1.75 -2.01
C TRP A 16 -9.60 0.34 -1.50
N GLU A 17 -8.85 -0.66 -1.94
CA GLU A 17 -8.96 -2.04 -1.43
C GLU A 17 -8.78 -2.10 0.09
N ARG A 18 -7.75 -1.40 0.61
CA ARG A 18 -7.47 -1.35 2.06
C ARG A 18 -8.51 -0.58 2.84
N LYS A 19 -9.03 0.51 2.26
CA LYS A 19 -10.18 1.25 2.79
C LYS A 19 -11.36 0.30 3.02
N GLN A 20 -11.65 -0.55 2.04
CA GLN A 20 -12.79 -1.47 2.08
C GLN A 20 -12.52 -2.65 3.02
N GLN A 21 -11.31 -3.20 2.99
CA GLN A 21 -10.89 -4.34 3.80
C GLN A 21 -10.92 -4.05 5.31
N TYR A 22 -10.41 -2.87 5.70
CA TYR A 22 -10.26 -2.49 7.11
C TYR A 22 -11.35 -1.52 7.61
N ASP A 23 -12.29 -1.13 6.75
CA ASP A 23 -13.36 -0.16 7.01
C ASP A 23 -12.89 1.14 7.68
N VAL A 24 -11.91 1.80 7.06
CA VAL A 24 -11.33 3.06 7.55
C VAL A 24 -11.48 4.19 6.52
N ASN A 25 -11.04 5.40 6.83
CA ASN A 25 -10.95 6.44 5.81
C ASN A 25 -9.71 6.25 4.91
N MET A 26 -9.72 6.88 3.73
CA MET A 26 -8.64 6.75 2.72
C MET A 26 -7.25 7.15 3.25
N ARG A 27 -7.18 8.10 4.20
CA ARG A 27 -5.91 8.53 4.80
C ARG A 27 -5.30 7.40 5.64
N VAL A 28 -6.10 6.76 6.48
CA VAL A 28 -5.66 5.62 7.29
C VAL A 28 -5.31 4.42 6.40
N ALA A 29 -6.11 4.13 5.37
CA ALA A 29 -5.82 3.07 4.40
C ALA A 29 -4.48 3.27 3.68
N ALA A 30 -4.12 4.51 3.34
CA ALA A 30 -2.83 4.82 2.73
C ALA A 30 -1.65 4.54 3.68
N PHE A 31 -1.80 4.83 4.99
CA PHE A 31 -0.80 4.47 5.99
C PHE A 31 -0.66 2.96 6.15
N ILE A 32 -1.79 2.22 6.18
CA ILE A 32 -1.79 0.75 6.24
C ILE A 32 -1.00 0.18 5.05
N LEU A 33 -1.32 0.60 3.82
CA LEU A 33 -0.64 0.18 2.60
C LEU A 33 0.88 0.45 2.68
N ALA A 34 1.28 1.61 3.20
CA ALA A 34 2.69 1.97 3.33
C ALA A 34 3.42 1.06 4.32
N ILE A 35 2.82 0.80 5.49
CA ILE A 35 3.40 -0.06 6.53
C ILE A 35 3.54 -1.50 6.01
N GLU A 36 2.48 -2.07 5.43
CA GLU A 36 2.49 -3.44 4.89
C GLU A 36 3.59 -3.65 3.83
N ARG A 37 3.87 -2.64 2.99
CA ARG A 37 4.95 -2.72 2.00
C ARG A 37 6.32 -2.77 2.65
N VAL A 38 6.56 -1.95 3.67
CA VAL A 38 7.84 -1.88 4.36
C VAL A 38 8.05 -3.14 5.20
N THR A 39 7.04 -3.60 5.95
CA THR A 39 7.14 -4.82 6.75
C THR A 39 7.36 -6.03 5.88
N LYS A 40 6.63 -6.18 4.76
CA LYS A 40 6.84 -7.28 3.81
C LYS A 40 8.24 -7.28 3.22
N ALA A 41 8.78 -6.11 2.87
CA ALA A 41 10.16 -6.00 2.39
C ALA A 41 11.18 -6.38 3.48
N ALA A 42 10.94 -5.99 4.74
CA ALA A 42 11.79 -6.36 5.86
C ALA A 42 11.74 -7.87 6.16
N GLU A 43 10.55 -8.47 6.13
CA GLU A 43 10.33 -9.91 6.32
C GLU A 43 11.03 -10.74 5.23
N LEU A 44 10.88 -10.34 3.96
CA LEU A 44 11.53 -11.02 2.83
C LEU A 44 13.05 -10.92 2.87
N ARG A 45 13.59 -9.81 3.38
CA ARG A 45 15.03 -9.64 3.61
C ARG A 45 15.53 -10.49 4.79
N GLY A 46 14.63 -10.91 5.68
CA GLY A 46 14.94 -11.55 6.95
C GLY A 46 15.03 -10.52 8.08
N LEU A 47 14.23 -10.71 9.13
CA LEU A 47 14.34 -9.97 10.41
C LEU A 47 15.51 -10.44 11.28
N TYR A 48 16.27 -11.42 10.81
CA TYR A 48 17.36 -12.07 11.53
C TYR A 48 18.62 -12.00 10.65
N ALA A 49 19.47 -11.01 10.96
CA ALA A 49 20.91 -11.20 10.86
C ALA A 49 21.40 -11.89 12.13
#